data_AF-A0A7S2CJF2-F1
#
_entry.id   AF-A0A7S2CJF2-F1
#
_cell.length_a   1.000
_cell.length_b   1.000
_cell.length_c   1.000
_cell.angle_alpha   90.00
_cell.angle_beta   90.00
_cell.angle_gamma   90.00
#
_symmetry.space_group_name_H-M   'P 1'
#
loop_
_entity.id
_entity.type
_entity.pdbx_description
1 polymer ?
#
loop_
_entity_poly.entity_id
_entity_poly.type
_entity_poly.pdbx_seq_one_letter_code
_entity_poly.pdbx_strand_id
1 'polypeptide(L)'
;EQYPGLWDEMAAIRVFARCSPQGKARVIRAIQAKSKQNHVLMCGDGGNDVGALKQADVGLALLSGYGNTNTTDTVEDPADAEESESALATTDGSAAAVVSKSAEDQLNAQQKELEKRAKQAQITKKTLLAKKQKELMAKQQEWLQEELKARGERGEDTGVMGTVQAVKTVTMRIKNEMAKEGAALNRKHGNVFDTDDAEDADPMAGLDEAMPVVRPGDASVAAPFTSRTPSIRSVVNLIRQGRCTLLSALQQQQIMMLECIISAYALSALSLEGARSSERQMMASGWLIMTASLAFSYTKHIEEMHPVRPLRSLFHPAIFFSMLGQSAIHVGCMWYGVKLATDTMGPDELKAVMEFHKAAKAHTLPEQQANEDDPWADIMMLWQTPFKPNLLNTVVFLVETSQMIAVLFVNYKGRPWMKGLLENHALFLSVFLCVAGVAACAWGISPELNELIHLEAFPDDSFRWQVMGLVGLSIVGTFIWDRLITMIFAPEIFKAQLDEAKKTTLADCMPIFMTAAKVAGGLFVLATGNIVLLMGIGYYFFARKKPEA
;
A
#
# COMPACT_ATOMS: atom_id res chain seq x y z
N GLU A 1 33.15 6.30 21.65
CA GLU A 1 33.45 5.71 20.34
C GLU A 1 32.32 4.90 19.69
N GLN A 2 31.29 4.46 20.44
CA GLN A 2 30.25 3.52 19.94
C GLN A 2 29.20 4.11 18.96
N TYR A 3 29.16 5.43 18.79
CA TYR A 3 28.25 6.13 17.86
C TYR A 3 28.99 7.28 17.16
N PRO A 4 29.76 7.01 16.09
CA PRO A 4 30.37 8.07 15.30
C PRO A 4 29.27 8.99 14.75
N GLY A 5 29.33 10.29 15.01
CA GLY A 5 28.28 11.26 14.65
C GLY A 5 27.38 11.73 15.80
N LEU A 6 27.14 10.91 16.83
CA LEU A 6 26.23 11.33 17.92
C LEU A 6 26.80 12.50 18.72
N TRP A 7 28.10 12.43 19.01
CA TRP A 7 28.81 13.47 19.75
C TRP A 7 28.97 14.75 18.91
N ASP A 8 29.00 14.62 17.58
CA ASP A 8 29.06 15.76 16.66
C ASP A 8 27.75 16.58 16.73
N GLU A 9 26.63 15.92 17.03
CA GLU A 9 25.31 16.54 17.22
C GLU A 9 25.02 16.96 18.66
N MET A 10 25.99 16.88 19.58
CA MET A 10 25.77 17.19 21.01
C MET A 10 25.21 18.60 21.21
N ALA A 11 25.63 19.57 20.39
CA ALA A 11 25.14 20.94 20.43
C ALA A 11 23.65 21.10 20.05
N ALA A 12 23.09 20.14 19.32
CA ALA A 12 21.68 20.11 18.95
C ALA A 12 20.78 19.52 20.05
N ILE A 13 21.35 18.77 20.99
CA ILE A 13 20.61 18.09 22.07
C ILE A 13 20.31 19.09 23.20
N ARG A 14 19.03 19.20 23.57
CA ARG A 14 18.58 20.01 24.71
C ARG A 14 17.72 19.17 25.64
N VAL A 15 18.08 19.16 26.92
CA VAL A 15 17.35 18.42 27.95
C VAL A 15 16.54 19.39 28.80
N PHE A 16 15.22 19.20 28.82
CA PHE A 16 14.30 19.91 29.70
C PHE A 16 13.84 18.93 30.80
N ALA A 17 14.43 19.05 31.99
CA ALA A 17 14.13 18.18 33.12
C ALA A 17 13.06 18.79 34.04
N ARG A 18 12.37 17.94 34.82
CA ARG A 18 11.35 18.33 35.83
C ARG A 18 10.25 19.25 35.27
N CYS A 19 9.87 19.07 34.01
CA CYS A 19 8.78 19.85 33.40
C CYS A 19 7.41 19.38 33.88
N SER A 20 6.55 20.33 34.24
CA SER A 20 5.11 20.10 34.39
C SER A 20 4.46 19.77 33.03
N PRO A 21 3.26 19.14 33.00
CA PRO A 21 2.54 18.87 31.75
C PRO A 21 2.35 20.13 30.87
N GLN A 22 1.98 21.26 31.48
CA GLN A 22 1.87 22.54 30.77
C GLN A 22 3.24 23.05 30.30
N GLY A 23 4.30 22.80 31.08
CA GLY A 23 5.68 23.13 30.72
C GLY A 23 6.12 22.42 29.43
N LYS A 24 5.82 21.12 29.28
CA LYS A 24 6.11 20.36 28.06
C LYS A 24 5.44 20.97 26.83
N ALA A 25 4.13 21.27 26.91
CA ALA A 25 3.40 21.93 25.83
C ALA A 25 3.95 23.32 25.50
N ARG A 26 4.38 24.09 26.51
CA ARG A 26 5.00 25.42 26.30
C ARG A 26 6.32 25.33 25.53
N VAL A 27 7.13 24.30 25.78
CA VAL A 27 8.37 24.07 25.02
C VAL A 27 8.06 23.82 23.55
N ILE A 28 7.08 22.97 23.25
CA ILE A 28 6.66 22.68 21.87
C ILE A 28 6.20 23.96 21.17
N ARG A 29 5.32 24.75 21.81
CA ARG A 29 4.89 26.05 21.26
C ARG A 29 6.05 26.99 21.01
N ALA A 30 7.01 27.05 21.92
CA ALA A 30 8.18 27.92 21.76
C ALA A 30 9.05 27.49 20.57
N ILE A 31 9.18 26.19 20.32
CA ILE A 31 9.92 25.66 19.15
C ILE A 31 9.16 25.99 17.85
N GLN A 32 7.84 25.78 17.82
CA GLN A 32 6.98 26.10 16.68
C GLN A 32 6.94 27.61 16.40
N ALA A 33 6.90 28.46 17.44
CA ALA A 33 6.84 29.91 17.30
C ALA A 33 8.15 30.52 16.75
N LYS A 34 9.29 29.85 16.92
CA LYS A 34 10.58 30.34 16.41
C LYS A 34 10.64 30.40 14.88
N SER A 35 9.96 29.49 14.18
CA SER A 35 9.93 29.47 12.72
C SER A 35 8.73 28.70 12.22
N LYS A 36 8.05 29.23 11.19
CA LYS A 36 6.97 28.53 10.48
C LYS A 36 7.42 27.24 9.79
N GLN A 37 8.73 26.99 9.69
CA GLN A 37 9.29 25.77 9.11
C GLN A 37 9.62 24.69 10.14
N ASN A 38 9.51 25.00 11.44
CA ASN A 38 9.78 24.04 12.50
C ASN A 38 8.52 23.21 12.76
N HIS A 39 8.54 21.96 12.30
CA HIS A 39 7.55 20.96 12.71
C HIS A 39 8.09 20.16 13.88
N VAL A 40 7.26 19.94 14.88
CA VAL A 40 7.60 19.20 16.09
C VAL A 40 6.87 17.86 16.09
N LEU A 41 7.65 16.78 16.16
CA LEU A 41 7.15 15.46 16.51
C LEU A 41 7.41 15.21 17.99
N MET A 42 6.37 14.78 18.71
CA MET A 42 6.45 14.40 20.13
C MET A 42 6.03 12.94 20.28
N CYS A 43 6.83 12.15 21.01
CA CYS A 43 6.45 10.82 21.47
C CYS A 43 6.42 10.74 23.00
N GLY A 44 5.35 10.16 23.56
CA GLY A 44 5.19 9.98 25.01
C GLY A 44 4.23 8.85 25.34
N ASP A 45 4.24 8.38 26.58
CA ASP A 45 3.49 7.22 27.06
C ASP A 45 2.44 7.59 28.12
N GLY A 46 2.66 8.67 28.87
CA GLY A 46 1.84 9.02 30.03
C GLY A 46 0.75 10.07 29.79
N GLY A 47 -0.24 10.10 30.69
CA GLY A 47 -1.29 11.14 30.71
C GLY A 47 -0.73 12.57 30.88
N ASN A 48 0.46 12.70 31.49
CA ASN A 48 1.21 13.95 31.60
C ASN A 48 1.74 14.49 30.25
N ASP A 49 1.78 13.67 29.20
CA ASP A 49 2.21 14.05 27.86
C ASP A 49 1.05 14.45 26.95
N VAL A 50 -0.21 14.24 27.36
CA VAL A 50 -1.41 14.53 26.56
C VAL A 50 -1.43 15.96 26.00
N GLY A 51 -1.10 16.95 26.83
CA GLY A 51 -1.05 18.35 26.41
C GLY A 51 0.07 18.64 25.40
N ALA A 52 1.19 17.92 25.51
CA ALA A 52 2.32 18.05 24.59
C ALA A 52 2.06 17.31 23.27
N LEU A 53 1.48 16.11 23.33
CA LEU A 53 1.07 15.30 22.18
C LEU A 53 0.04 16.02 21.30
N LYS A 54 -0.94 16.70 21.92
CA LYS A 54 -1.93 17.52 21.19
C LYS A 54 -1.35 18.80 20.58
N GLN A 55 -0.30 19.34 21.19
CA GLN A 55 0.32 20.59 20.73
C GLN A 55 1.32 20.38 19.59
N ALA A 56 1.94 19.20 19.53
CA ALA A 56 2.87 18.83 18.47
C ALA A 56 2.17 18.76 17.10
N ASP A 57 2.90 19.03 16.03
CA ASP A 57 2.42 18.82 14.66
C ASP A 57 2.14 17.33 14.41
N VAL A 58 2.95 16.46 15.03
CA VAL A 58 2.78 15.01 15.01
C VAL A 58 2.95 14.46 16.43
N GLY A 59 1.89 13.90 16.99
CA GLY A 59 1.93 13.18 18.27
C GLY A 59 1.96 11.66 18.06
N LEU A 60 2.88 10.97 18.74
CA LEU A 60 2.95 9.51 18.79
C LEU A 60 2.85 9.02 20.24
N ALA A 61 1.73 8.39 20.60
CA ALA A 61 1.62 7.71 21.88
C ALA A 61 2.37 6.36 21.82
N LEU A 62 3.23 6.11 22.80
CA LEU A 62 3.83 4.79 23.00
C LEU A 62 2.98 4.04 24.01
N LEU A 63 2.35 2.93 23.60
CA LEU A 63 1.68 2.09 24.57
C LEU A 63 2.74 1.37 25.41
N SER A 64 2.73 1.61 26.72
CA SER A 64 3.50 0.83 27.67
C SER A 64 3.04 -0.64 27.56
N GLY A 65 3.93 -1.51 27.10
CA GLY A 65 3.63 -2.94 27.04
C GLY A 65 3.23 -3.48 28.41
N TYR A 66 2.27 -4.42 28.43
CA TYR A 66 1.77 -5.17 29.58
C TYR A 66 1.75 -4.46 30.94
N GLY A 67 0.58 -3.90 31.28
CA GLY A 67 0.31 -3.35 32.60
C GLY A 67 0.84 -1.93 32.75
N ASN A 68 0.06 -1.10 33.43
CA ASN A 68 0.41 0.27 33.80
C ASN A 68 1.59 0.27 34.79
N THR A 69 2.79 -0.07 34.34
CA THR A 69 3.97 -0.12 35.20
C THR A 69 4.45 1.27 35.63
N ASN A 70 3.94 2.36 35.03
CA ASN A 70 4.42 3.72 35.30
C ASN A 70 3.35 4.69 35.85
N THR A 71 2.13 4.25 36.17
CA THR A 71 1.14 5.10 36.86
C THR A 71 0.42 4.28 37.91
N THR A 72 0.79 4.49 39.17
CA THR A 72 0.19 3.84 40.34
C THR A 72 -1.26 4.25 40.52
N ASP A 73 -2.10 3.30 40.97
CA ASP A 73 -3.00 3.44 42.14
C ASP A 73 -4.07 2.34 42.11
N THR A 74 -3.72 1.14 42.58
CA THR A 74 -4.57 0.28 43.43
C THR A 74 -3.69 -0.77 44.09
N VAL A 75 -3.64 -0.70 45.41
CA VAL A 75 -3.05 -1.69 46.33
C VAL A 75 -3.78 -3.02 46.18
N GLU A 76 -3.03 -4.13 46.28
CA GLU A 76 -3.38 -5.46 46.85
C GLU A 76 -2.75 -6.61 46.04
N ASP A 77 -1.54 -7.06 46.43
CA ASP A 77 -1.28 -8.32 47.15
C ASP A 77 0.24 -8.61 47.20
N PRO A 78 0.88 -8.80 48.37
CA PRO A 78 2.33 -8.91 48.50
C PRO A 78 2.87 -10.35 48.36
N ALA A 79 2.27 -11.20 47.52
CA ALA A 79 2.65 -12.62 47.44
C ALA A 79 3.46 -13.03 46.19
N ASP A 80 3.57 -12.19 45.15
CA ASP A 80 4.28 -12.54 43.90
C ASP A 80 5.59 -11.73 43.71
N ALA A 81 6.10 -11.09 44.76
CA ALA A 81 7.27 -10.20 44.69
C ALA A 81 8.63 -10.90 44.79
N GLU A 82 8.70 -12.23 44.87
CA GLU A 82 9.98 -12.94 45.08
C GLU A 82 10.60 -13.62 43.85
N GLU A 83 10.01 -13.52 42.65
CA GLU A 83 10.59 -14.19 41.45
C GLU A 83 10.93 -13.28 40.24
N SER A 84 11.11 -11.97 40.45
CA SER A 84 11.57 -11.09 39.35
C SER A 84 12.75 -10.15 39.66
N GLU A 85 13.53 -10.46 40.69
CA GLU A 85 14.76 -9.70 41.05
C GLU A 85 16.09 -10.45 40.83
N SER A 86 16.17 -11.39 39.87
CA SER A 86 17.44 -12.09 39.58
C SER A 86 17.98 -11.99 38.14
N ALA A 87 17.46 -11.09 37.30
CA ALA A 87 17.96 -10.93 35.93
C ALA A 87 18.48 -9.52 35.58
N LEU A 88 18.85 -8.69 36.57
CA LEU A 88 19.50 -7.40 36.31
C LEU A 88 20.61 -7.05 37.31
N ALA A 89 21.47 -8.00 37.64
CA ALA A 89 22.74 -7.70 38.30
C ALA A 89 23.75 -8.84 38.07
N THR A 90 24.47 -8.80 36.94
CA THR A 90 25.90 -9.14 36.83
C THR A 90 26.32 -9.01 35.37
N THR A 91 26.92 -7.88 35.00
CA THR A 91 28.01 -7.88 34.03
C THR A 91 29.04 -6.87 34.52
N ASP A 92 29.88 -7.36 35.43
CA ASP A 92 31.20 -6.79 35.66
C ASP A 92 31.97 -6.70 34.34
N GLY A 93 32.80 -5.66 34.26
CA GLY A 93 33.51 -5.25 33.06
C GLY A 93 34.24 -6.38 32.32
N SER A 94 33.89 -6.55 31.05
CA SER A 94 34.89 -6.62 29.99
C SER A 94 34.31 -5.98 28.72
N ALA A 95 34.71 -4.73 28.51
CA ALA A 95 34.48 -4.02 27.27
C ALA A 95 35.55 -4.48 26.26
N ALA A 96 35.32 -5.60 25.57
CA ALA A 96 36.06 -5.93 24.36
C ALA A 96 35.27 -6.94 23.51
N ALA A 97 35.11 -6.61 22.23
CA ALA A 97 34.61 -7.46 21.15
C ALA A 97 33.09 -7.72 21.08
N VAL A 98 32.31 -6.68 20.76
CA VAL A 98 31.09 -6.84 19.95
C VAL A 98 31.19 -5.90 18.76
N VAL A 99 31.33 -6.51 17.57
CA VAL A 99 31.43 -5.85 16.26
C VAL A 99 30.29 -4.85 16.05
N SER A 100 30.65 -3.66 15.58
CA SER A 100 29.77 -2.51 15.31
C SER A 100 28.57 -2.88 14.46
N LYS A 101 27.38 -2.86 15.06
CA LYS A 101 26.09 -2.90 14.34
C LYS A 101 25.45 -1.52 14.44
N SER A 102 24.82 -1.06 13.36
CA SER A 102 24.16 0.25 13.30
C SER A 102 23.09 0.37 14.40
N ALA A 103 22.77 1.58 14.87
CA ALA A 103 21.65 1.78 15.81
C ALA A 103 20.33 1.19 15.25
N GLU A 104 20.20 1.17 13.93
CA GLU A 104 19.09 0.55 13.20
C GLU A 104 19.05 -0.98 13.36
N ASP A 105 20.22 -1.64 13.38
CA ASP A 105 20.36 -3.09 13.56
C ASP A 105 20.04 -3.53 14.99
N GLN A 106 20.38 -2.69 15.98
CA GLN A 106 20.04 -2.92 17.38
C GLN A 106 18.51 -2.84 17.58
N LEU A 107 17.85 -1.87 16.94
CA LEU A 107 16.39 -1.77 16.94
C LEU A 107 15.72 -2.96 16.23
N ASN A 108 16.30 -3.44 15.12
CA ASN A 108 15.88 -4.67 14.44
C ASN A 108 15.98 -5.90 15.35
N ALA A 109 17.05 -6.02 16.13
CA ALA A 109 17.24 -7.12 17.07
C ALA A 109 16.24 -7.08 18.23
N GLN A 110 16.02 -5.89 18.82
CA GLN A 110 15.03 -5.69 19.89
C GLN A 110 13.60 -6.03 19.45
N GLN A 111 13.24 -5.71 18.20
CA GLN A 111 11.93 -6.06 17.65
C GLN A 111 11.71 -7.57 17.59
N LYS A 112 12.70 -8.34 17.11
CA LYS A 112 12.64 -9.81 17.08
C LYS A 112 12.51 -10.40 18.50
N GLU A 113 13.15 -9.78 19.47
CA GLU A 113 13.05 -10.20 20.87
C GLU A 113 11.66 -9.92 21.46
N LEU A 114 11.08 -8.74 21.19
CA LEU A 114 9.72 -8.39 21.59
C LEU A 114 8.68 -9.33 20.95
N GLU A 115 8.84 -9.69 19.66
CA GLU A 115 8.00 -10.69 18.99
C GLU A 115 8.11 -12.07 19.66
N LYS A 116 9.31 -12.47 20.08
CA LYS A 116 9.53 -13.72 20.80
C LYS A 116 8.83 -13.71 22.17
N ARG A 117 8.92 -12.60 22.91
CA ARG A 117 8.23 -12.42 24.20
C ARG A 117 6.71 -12.42 24.06
N ALA A 118 6.19 -11.78 23.00
CA ALA A 118 4.76 -11.79 22.67
C ALA A 118 4.25 -13.22 22.40
N LYS A 119 4.99 -14.00 21.61
CA LYS A 119 4.68 -15.42 21.36
C LYS A 119 4.72 -16.24 22.66
N GLN A 120 5.71 -15.99 23.53
CA GLN A 120 5.82 -16.67 24.81
C GLN A 120 4.62 -16.37 25.73
N ALA A 121 4.16 -15.12 25.79
CA ALA A 121 2.99 -14.73 26.58
C ALA A 121 1.70 -15.40 26.08
N GLN A 122 1.52 -15.55 24.75
CA GLN A 122 0.40 -16.30 24.17
C GLN A 122 0.43 -17.79 24.55
N ILE A 123 1.62 -18.40 24.51
CA ILE A 123 1.80 -19.80 24.91
C ILE A 123 1.41 -19.96 26.39
N THR A 124 1.92 -19.10 27.28
CA THR A 124 1.58 -19.12 28.71
C THR A 124 0.07 -18.97 28.95
N LYS A 125 -0.60 -18.04 28.25
CA LYS A 125 -2.07 -17.88 28.33
C LYS A 125 -2.80 -19.16 27.96
N LYS A 126 -2.42 -19.80 26.84
CA LYS A 126 -3.03 -21.06 26.38
C LYS A 126 -2.82 -22.18 27.41
N THR A 127 -1.64 -22.28 28.00
CA THR A 127 -1.32 -23.28 29.02
C THR A 127 -2.14 -23.07 30.31
N LEU A 128 -2.30 -21.83 30.77
CA LEU A 128 -3.08 -21.51 31.96
C LEU A 128 -4.58 -21.79 31.80
N LEU A 129 -5.17 -21.41 30.66
CA LEU A 129 -6.58 -21.73 30.35
C LEU A 129 -6.81 -23.25 30.27
N ALA A 130 -5.90 -23.99 29.63
CA ALA A 130 -6.00 -25.45 29.57
C ALA A 130 -5.86 -26.11 30.95
N LYS A 131 -5.04 -25.56 31.85
CA LYS A 131 -4.91 -26.03 33.24
C LYS A 131 -6.21 -25.80 34.01
N LYS A 132 -6.81 -24.60 33.89
CA LYS A 132 -8.09 -24.29 34.55
C LYS A 132 -9.24 -25.16 34.03
N GLN A 133 -9.29 -25.40 32.72
CA GLN A 133 -10.28 -26.30 32.11
C GLN A 133 -10.19 -27.71 32.70
N LYS A 134 -8.98 -28.26 32.84
CA LYS A 134 -8.77 -29.58 33.48
C LYS A 134 -9.21 -29.60 34.95
N GLU A 135 -8.92 -28.53 35.69
CA GLU A 135 -9.34 -28.40 37.10
C GLU A 135 -10.88 -28.41 37.24
N LEU A 136 -11.58 -27.67 36.39
CA LEU A 136 -13.05 -27.58 36.42
C LEU A 136 -13.72 -28.88 35.97
N MET A 137 -13.15 -29.59 34.99
CA MET A 137 -13.64 -30.91 34.57
C MET A 137 -13.46 -31.95 35.68
N ALA A 138 -12.39 -31.85 36.49
CA ALA A 138 -12.22 -32.74 37.65
C ALA A 138 -13.26 -32.46 38.76
N LYS A 139 -13.63 -31.19 38.98
CA LYS A 139 -14.66 -30.79 39.94
C LYS A 139 -16.09 -31.01 39.45
N GLN A 140 -16.30 -31.27 38.16
CA GLN A 140 -17.63 -31.47 37.57
C GLN A 140 -18.42 -32.59 38.26
N GLN A 141 -17.76 -33.71 38.58
CA GLN A 141 -18.41 -34.87 39.16
C GLN A 141 -18.79 -34.64 40.64
N GLU A 142 -17.96 -33.93 41.39
CA GLU A 142 -18.22 -33.53 42.78
C GLU A 142 -19.41 -32.56 42.86
N TRP A 143 -19.39 -31.49 42.04
CA TRP A 143 -20.48 -30.52 42.00
C TRP A 143 -21.80 -31.11 41.52
N LEU A 144 -21.77 -32.11 40.64
CA LEU A 144 -22.97 -32.83 40.22
C LEU A 144 -23.57 -33.63 41.37
N GLN A 145 -22.74 -34.30 42.18
CA GLN A 145 -23.21 -35.03 43.35
C GLN A 145 -23.77 -34.11 44.44
N GLU A 146 -23.11 -32.97 44.69
CA GLU A 146 -23.59 -31.95 45.63
C GLU A 146 -24.95 -31.37 45.20
N GLU A 147 -25.10 -31.02 43.93
CA GLU A 147 -26.34 -30.44 43.40
C GLU A 147 -27.50 -31.45 43.44
N LEU A 148 -27.24 -32.73 43.13
CA LEU A 148 -28.24 -33.79 43.23
C LEU A 148 -28.68 -34.04 44.68
N LYS A 149 -27.73 -34.01 45.63
CA LYS A 149 -28.03 -34.15 47.06
C LYS A 149 -28.86 -32.98 47.58
N ALA A 150 -28.47 -31.75 47.24
CA ALA A 150 -29.19 -30.55 47.63
C ALA A 150 -30.61 -30.50 47.04
N ARG A 151 -30.83 -31.03 45.82
CA ARG A 151 -32.16 -31.17 45.21
C ARG A 151 -33.04 -32.21 45.90
N GLY A 152 -32.45 -33.34 46.30
CA GLY A 152 -33.15 -34.35 47.10
C GLY A 152 -33.62 -33.81 48.45
N GLU A 153 -32.82 -32.96 49.10
CA GLU A 153 -33.19 -32.30 50.37
C GLU A 153 -34.31 -31.26 50.19
N ARG A 154 -34.45 -30.66 48.99
CA ARG A 154 -35.53 -29.72 48.64
C ARG A 154 -36.83 -30.40 48.18
N GLY A 155 -36.86 -31.73 48.09
CA GLY A 155 -38.03 -32.49 47.64
C GLY A 155 -38.32 -32.37 46.13
N GLU A 156 -37.33 -31.99 45.33
CA GLU A 156 -37.43 -31.91 43.86
C GLU A 156 -37.24 -33.31 43.21
N ASP A 157 -37.81 -33.54 42.02
CA ASP A 157 -37.69 -34.82 41.30
C ASP A 157 -36.21 -35.11 40.94
N THR A 158 -35.63 -36.14 41.54
CA THR A 158 -34.26 -36.62 41.29
C THR A 158 -34.18 -37.69 40.19
N GLY A 159 -35.27 -37.92 39.44
CA GLY A 159 -35.30 -38.81 38.28
C GLY A 159 -34.46 -38.30 37.10
N VAL A 160 -34.66 -38.90 35.93
CA VAL A 160 -33.86 -38.60 34.71
C VAL A 160 -33.95 -37.12 34.30
N MET A 161 -35.10 -36.45 34.50
CA MET A 161 -35.26 -35.02 34.23
C MET A 161 -34.51 -34.15 35.25
N GLY A 162 -34.47 -34.55 36.52
CA GLY A 162 -33.74 -33.86 37.58
C GLY A 162 -32.22 -33.93 37.39
N THR A 163 -31.70 -35.08 36.98
CA THR A 163 -30.28 -35.24 36.68
C THR A 163 -29.85 -34.41 35.47
N VAL A 164 -30.66 -34.35 34.41
CA VAL A 164 -30.41 -33.48 33.26
C VAL A 164 -30.40 -32.00 33.65
N GLN A 165 -31.31 -31.55 34.53
CA GLN A 165 -31.31 -30.17 35.03
C GLN A 165 -30.12 -29.87 35.96
N ALA A 166 -29.70 -30.83 36.78
CA ALA A 166 -28.50 -30.69 37.62
C ALA A 166 -27.23 -30.57 36.76
N VAL A 167 -27.08 -31.42 35.73
CA VAL A 167 -25.97 -31.33 34.76
C VAL A 167 -25.98 -29.98 34.03
N LYS A 168 -27.16 -29.46 33.65
CA LYS A 168 -27.28 -28.12 33.03
C LYS A 168 -26.80 -27.02 33.98
N THR A 169 -27.16 -27.11 35.26
CA THR A 169 -26.76 -26.12 36.30
C THR A 169 -25.25 -26.13 36.53
N VAL A 170 -24.65 -27.31 36.67
CA VAL A 170 -23.19 -27.48 36.83
C VAL A 170 -22.43 -27.02 35.59
N THR A 171 -22.92 -27.33 34.39
CA THR A 171 -22.32 -26.87 33.14
C THR A 171 -22.35 -25.33 33.02
N MET A 172 -23.45 -24.68 33.42
CA MET A 172 -23.53 -23.21 33.45
C MET A 172 -22.55 -22.61 34.47
N ARG A 173 -22.35 -23.26 35.62
CA ARG A 173 -21.36 -22.85 36.61
C ARG A 173 -19.92 -22.96 36.08
N ILE A 174 -19.59 -24.07 35.41
CA ILE A 174 -18.28 -24.25 34.75
C ILE A 174 -18.06 -23.18 33.68
N LYS A 175 -19.07 -22.89 32.86
CA LYS A 175 -19.01 -21.83 31.85
C LYS A 175 -18.74 -20.47 32.49
N ASN A 176 -19.41 -20.14 33.59
CA ASN A 176 -19.20 -18.88 34.32
C ASN A 176 -17.80 -18.79 34.96
N GLU A 177 -17.27 -19.88 35.53
CA GLU A 177 -15.91 -19.87 36.09
C GLU A 177 -14.83 -19.78 35.01
N MET A 178 -15.01 -20.48 33.88
CA MET A 178 -14.13 -20.33 32.71
C MET A 178 -14.18 -18.91 32.14
N ALA A 179 -15.36 -18.28 32.08
CA ALA A 179 -15.50 -16.90 31.63
C ALA A 179 -14.81 -15.91 32.60
N LYS A 180 -14.93 -16.11 33.91
CA LYS A 180 -14.24 -15.29 34.92
C LYS A 180 -12.71 -15.42 34.83
N GLU A 181 -12.20 -16.65 34.71
CA GLU A 181 -10.76 -16.88 34.55
C GLU A 181 -10.26 -16.33 33.21
N GLY A 182 -11.03 -16.53 32.13
CA GLY A 182 -10.76 -15.96 30.82
C GLY A 182 -10.71 -14.44 30.85
N ALA A 183 -11.64 -13.79 31.56
CA ALA A 183 -11.64 -12.35 31.78
C ALA A 183 -10.47 -11.89 32.66
N ALA A 184 -10.10 -12.64 33.70
CA ALA A 184 -8.95 -12.33 34.56
C ALA A 184 -7.61 -12.46 33.82
N LEU A 185 -7.45 -13.52 33.03
CA LEU A 185 -6.30 -13.72 32.15
C LEU A 185 -6.30 -12.72 30.99
N ASN A 186 -7.46 -12.32 30.48
CA ASN A 186 -7.56 -11.22 29.52
C ASN A 186 -7.24 -9.85 30.17
N ARG A 187 -7.55 -9.67 31.45
CA ARG A 187 -7.15 -8.47 32.20
C ARG A 187 -5.63 -8.47 32.42
N LYS A 188 -5.01 -9.60 32.76
CA LYS A 188 -3.55 -9.68 32.96
C LYS A 188 -2.76 -9.73 31.63
N HIS A 189 -3.32 -10.33 30.58
CA HIS A 189 -2.59 -10.71 29.36
C HIS A 189 -3.37 -10.53 28.03
N GLY A 190 -4.56 -9.91 28.03
CA GLY A 190 -5.47 -9.86 26.87
C GLY A 190 -5.79 -8.47 26.31
N ASN A 191 -6.70 -8.49 25.32
CA ASN A 191 -6.90 -7.44 24.32
C ASN A 191 -8.07 -6.49 24.61
N VAL A 192 -7.99 -5.24 24.13
CA VAL A 192 -9.03 -4.18 24.29
C VAL A 192 -9.78 -3.87 22.97
N PHE A 193 -9.48 -4.56 21.86
CA PHE A 193 -10.08 -4.26 20.55
C PHE A 193 -10.87 -5.42 19.91
N ASP A 194 -11.23 -6.47 20.65
CA ASP A 194 -12.27 -7.37 20.16
C ASP A 194 -13.60 -6.61 20.30
N THR A 195 -14.26 -6.37 19.16
CA THR A 195 -15.62 -5.84 19.13
C THR A 195 -16.54 -6.79 19.89
N ASP A 196 -17.54 -6.22 20.58
CA ASP A 196 -18.49 -6.89 21.51
C ASP A 196 -19.34 -8.02 20.88
N ASP A 197 -19.03 -8.51 19.68
CA ASP A 197 -19.73 -9.63 19.02
C ASP A 197 -19.30 -11.02 19.54
N ALA A 198 -18.45 -11.07 20.57
CA ALA A 198 -17.98 -12.32 21.18
C ALA A 198 -18.90 -12.87 22.28
N GLU A 199 -20.14 -12.39 22.43
CA GLU A 199 -21.10 -12.99 23.36
C GLU A 199 -21.61 -14.37 22.90
N ASP A 200 -21.47 -14.70 21.60
CA ASP A 200 -21.90 -15.98 21.00
C ASP A 200 -20.78 -16.81 20.34
N ALA A 201 -19.51 -16.45 20.54
CA ALA A 201 -18.40 -17.26 20.02
C ALA A 201 -18.15 -18.49 20.92
N ASP A 202 -18.24 -19.68 20.31
CA ASP A 202 -17.79 -20.93 20.92
C ASP A 202 -16.36 -20.75 21.47
N PRO A 203 -16.10 -20.97 22.77
CA PRO A 203 -14.77 -20.81 23.37
C PRO A 203 -13.69 -21.72 22.76
N MET A 204 -14.05 -22.61 21.83
CA MET A 204 -13.14 -23.43 21.02
C MET A 204 -12.90 -22.94 19.58
N ALA A 205 -13.68 -21.98 19.07
CA ALA A 205 -13.63 -21.54 17.67
C ALA A 205 -12.94 -20.17 17.52
N GLY A 206 -11.60 -20.15 17.54
CA GLY A 206 -10.84 -18.92 17.28
C GLY A 206 -9.38 -19.03 17.71
N LEU A 207 -8.63 -19.95 17.09
CA LEU A 207 -7.24 -20.23 17.43
C LEU A 207 -6.22 -19.75 16.39
N ASP A 208 -6.61 -18.87 15.46
CA ASP A 208 -5.71 -18.34 14.45
C ASP A 208 -5.62 -16.79 14.54
N GLU A 209 -4.40 -16.31 14.81
CA GLU A 209 -3.92 -14.91 14.71
C GLU A 209 -4.53 -13.81 15.61
N ALA A 210 -4.50 -13.96 16.93
CA ALA A 210 -4.72 -12.82 17.84
C ALA A 210 -3.40 -12.27 18.41
N MET A 211 -2.80 -11.26 17.76
CA MET A 211 -1.68 -10.50 18.33
C MET A 211 -2.02 -9.97 19.74
N PRO A 212 -1.07 -9.94 20.70
CA PRO A 212 -1.34 -9.34 22.00
C PRO A 212 -1.58 -7.83 21.85
N VAL A 213 -2.72 -7.37 22.34
CA VAL A 213 -3.15 -5.97 22.30
C VAL A 213 -2.80 -5.32 23.61
N VAL A 214 -2.29 -4.11 23.47
CA VAL A 214 -1.86 -3.26 24.57
C VAL A 214 -3.01 -2.33 24.94
N ARG A 215 -3.20 -2.10 26.26
CA ARG A 215 -4.27 -1.22 26.74
C ARG A 215 -4.03 0.22 26.30
N PRO A 216 -5.03 0.89 25.69
CA PRO A 216 -4.92 2.31 25.39
C PRO A 216 -4.88 3.12 26.69
N GLY A 217 -3.83 3.93 26.88
CA GLY A 217 -3.74 4.93 27.95
C GLY A 217 -4.21 6.32 27.49
N ASP A 218 -4.33 7.29 28.40
CA ASP A 218 -4.79 8.66 28.08
C ASP A 218 -4.00 9.33 26.95
N ALA A 219 -2.70 9.02 26.84
CA ALA A 219 -1.84 9.48 25.76
C ALA A 219 -2.32 9.01 24.37
N SER A 220 -2.82 7.77 24.27
CA SER A 220 -3.28 7.18 23.01
C SER A 220 -4.59 7.76 22.49
N VAL A 221 -5.43 8.30 23.39
CA VAL A 221 -6.64 9.06 23.02
C VAL A 221 -6.27 10.45 22.50
N ALA A 222 -5.15 11.00 22.97
CA ALA A 222 -4.71 12.34 22.65
C ALA A 222 -3.85 12.45 21.38
N ALA A 223 -3.12 11.39 21.03
CA ALA A 223 -2.19 11.38 19.91
C ALA A 223 -2.84 10.85 18.61
N PRO A 224 -2.57 11.47 17.44
CA PRO A 224 -3.07 10.96 16.15
C PRO A 224 -2.47 9.60 15.78
N PHE A 225 -1.28 9.27 16.28
CA PHE A 225 -0.65 7.96 16.09
C PHE A 225 -0.46 7.28 17.44
N THR A 226 -0.72 5.97 17.49
CA THR A 226 -0.48 5.13 18.68
C THR A 226 0.36 3.92 18.29
N SER A 227 1.54 3.79 18.88
CA SER A 227 2.43 2.63 18.73
C SER A 227 2.00 1.51 19.66
N ARG A 228 1.63 0.37 19.09
CA ARG A 228 1.31 -0.85 19.85
C ARG A 228 2.55 -1.51 20.46
N THR A 229 3.74 -1.20 19.94
CA THR A 229 5.00 -1.67 20.48
C THR A 229 5.59 -0.60 21.39
N PRO A 230 6.08 -0.93 22.61
CA PRO A 230 6.76 0.01 23.50
C PRO A 230 8.18 0.31 22.98
N SER A 231 8.30 0.82 21.76
CA SER A 231 9.57 1.12 21.11
C SER A 231 9.50 2.48 20.41
N ILE A 232 10.54 3.28 20.62
CA ILE A 232 10.74 4.55 19.91
C ILE A 232 11.00 4.35 18.41
N ARG A 233 11.26 3.12 17.95
CA ARG A 233 11.43 2.81 16.52
C ARG A 233 10.21 3.21 15.69
N SER A 234 9.02 3.17 16.27
CA SER A 234 7.79 3.61 15.62
C SER A 234 7.87 5.07 15.15
N VAL A 235 8.67 5.92 15.82
CA VAL A 235 8.97 7.28 15.36
C VAL A 235 9.73 7.26 14.04
N VAL A 236 10.79 6.45 13.94
CA VAL A 236 11.60 6.32 12.72
C VAL A 236 10.75 5.76 11.57
N ASN A 237 9.94 4.73 11.84
CA ASN A 237 9.02 4.15 10.85
C ASN A 237 8.00 5.18 10.38
N LEU A 238 7.44 5.98 11.28
CA LEU A 238 6.48 7.03 10.96
C LEU A 238 7.11 8.11 10.08
N ILE A 239 8.33 8.55 10.38
CA ILE A 239 9.06 9.54 9.57
C ILE A 239 9.39 8.96 8.19
N ARG A 240 9.89 7.72 8.13
CA ARG A 240 10.22 7.02 6.89
C ARG A 240 8.98 6.88 5.99
N GLN A 241 7.86 6.43 6.56
CA GLN A 241 6.61 6.33 5.85
C GLN A 241 6.09 7.70 5.41
N GLY A 242 6.15 8.72 6.28
CA GLY A 242 5.75 10.08 5.95
C GLY A 242 6.55 10.68 4.79
N ARG A 243 7.86 10.41 4.70
CA ARG A 243 8.71 10.84 3.57
C ARG A 243 8.35 10.12 2.27
N CYS A 244 8.07 8.83 2.33
CA CYS A 244 7.60 8.05 1.20
C CYS A 244 6.24 8.59 0.71
N THR A 245 5.27 8.71 1.61
CA THR A 245 3.91 9.20 1.31
C THR A 245 3.92 10.63 0.75
N LEU A 246 4.73 11.54 1.32
CA LEU A 246 4.88 12.89 0.78
C LEU A 246 5.36 12.87 -0.68
N LEU A 247 6.36 12.04 -0.96
CA LEU A 247 6.90 11.91 -2.30
C LEU A 247 5.89 11.30 -3.27
N SER A 248 5.26 10.18 -2.90
CA SER A 248 4.24 9.51 -3.72
C SER A 248 3.05 10.43 -4.00
N ALA A 249 2.60 11.21 -2.99
CA ALA A 249 1.49 12.15 -3.15
C ALA A 249 1.83 13.29 -4.12
N LEU A 250 3.02 13.89 -4.00
CA LEU A 250 3.47 14.92 -4.94
C LEU A 250 3.58 14.36 -6.37
N GLN A 251 4.16 13.18 -6.53
CA GLN A 251 4.29 12.54 -7.84
C GLN A 251 2.93 12.20 -8.46
N GLN A 252 1.98 11.68 -7.68
CA GLN A 252 0.63 11.38 -8.15
C GLN A 252 -0.09 12.65 -8.61
N GLN A 253 0.10 13.77 -7.93
CA GLN A 253 -0.42 15.07 -8.38
C GLN A 253 0.24 15.54 -9.68
N GLN A 254 1.56 15.34 -9.84
CA GLN A 254 2.26 15.65 -11.11
C GLN A 254 1.72 14.82 -12.27
N ILE A 255 1.56 13.51 -12.05
CA ILE A 255 1.01 12.56 -13.03
C ILE A 255 -0.39 13.01 -13.44
N MET A 256 -1.30 13.20 -12.48
CA MET A 256 -2.68 13.62 -12.75
C MET A 256 -2.75 14.91 -13.59
N MET A 257 -1.94 15.92 -13.26
CA MET A 257 -1.93 17.18 -14.03
C MET A 257 -1.43 16.98 -15.47
N LEU A 258 -0.39 16.17 -15.68
CA LEU A 258 0.14 15.89 -17.02
C LEU A 258 -0.84 15.07 -17.85
N GLU A 259 -1.46 14.05 -17.26
CA GLU A 259 -2.50 13.23 -17.91
C GLU A 259 -3.70 14.10 -18.34
N CYS A 260 -4.17 15.00 -17.46
CA CYS A 260 -5.25 15.92 -17.80
C CYS A 260 -4.92 16.82 -18.99
N ILE A 261 -3.69 17.36 -19.07
CA ILE A 261 -3.27 18.23 -20.18
C ILE A 261 -3.22 17.44 -21.49
N ILE A 262 -2.64 16.24 -21.46
CA ILE A 262 -2.51 15.38 -22.64
C ILE A 262 -3.89 14.98 -23.14
N SER A 263 -4.75 14.48 -22.26
CA SER A 263 -6.09 14.02 -22.62
C SER A 263 -6.99 15.16 -23.09
N ALA A 264 -6.93 16.32 -22.44
CA ALA A 264 -7.67 17.51 -22.88
C ALA A 264 -7.26 17.96 -24.28
N TYR A 265 -5.95 17.94 -24.58
CA TYR A 265 -5.46 18.26 -25.91
C TYR A 265 -5.86 17.21 -26.95
N ALA A 266 -5.69 15.91 -26.66
CA ALA A 266 -6.06 14.81 -27.55
C ALA A 266 -7.55 14.86 -27.92
N LEU A 267 -8.42 15.05 -26.92
CA LEU A 267 -9.86 15.19 -27.13
C LEU A 267 -10.20 16.44 -27.94
N SER A 268 -9.54 17.57 -27.66
CA SER A 268 -9.72 18.81 -28.41
C SER A 268 -9.29 18.65 -29.87
N ALA A 269 -8.14 18.01 -30.13
CA ALA A 269 -7.61 17.83 -31.47
C ALA A 269 -8.52 16.91 -32.31
N LEU A 270 -8.94 15.77 -31.75
CA LEU A 270 -9.90 14.87 -32.40
C LEU A 270 -11.22 15.58 -32.70
N SER A 271 -11.74 16.34 -31.73
CA SER A 271 -13.00 17.06 -31.91
C SER A 271 -12.93 18.16 -32.97
N LEU A 272 -11.79 18.85 -33.11
CA LEU A 272 -11.61 19.89 -34.13
C LEU A 272 -11.58 19.31 -35.55
N GLU A 273 -11.00 18.12 -35.70
CA GLU A 273 -10.96 17.37 -36.96
C GLU A 273 -12.26 16.56 -37.22
N GLY A 274 -13.27 16.71 -36.36
CA GLY A 274 -14.54 15.99 -36.46
C GLY A 274 -14.42 14.47 -36.27
N ALA A 275 -13.35 14.02 -35.63
CA ALA A 275 -13.12 12.65 -35.22
C ALA A 275 -13.55 12.41 -33.75
N ARG A 276 -13.65 11.15 -33.34
CA ARG A 276 -13.94 10.74 -31.95
C ARG A 276 -13.00 9.59 -31.55
N SER A 277 -12.74 9.43 -30.25
CA SER A 277 -12.08 8.24 -29.70
C SER A 277 -13.04 7.03 -29.70
N SER A 278 -12.51 5.84 -29.97
CA SER A 278 -13.33 4.62 -29.90
C SER A 278 -13.57 4.22 -28.44
N GLU A 279 -14.78 3.75 -28.12
CA GLU A 279 -15.07 3.25 -26.77
C GLU A 279 -14.20 2.04 -26.41
N ARG A 280 -13.88 1.18 -27.39
CA ARG A 280 -12.97 0.04 -27.18
C ARG A 280 -11.55 0.50 -26.83
N GLN A 281 -11.07 1.56 -27.46
CA GLN A 281 -9.77 2.17 -27.17
C GLN A 281 -9.74 2.82 -25.80
N MET A 282 -10.81 3.56 -25.45
CA MET A 282 -10.94 4.17 -24.12
C MET A 282 -10.99 3.11 -23.02
N MET A 283 -11.69 2.00 -23.24
CA MET A 283 -11.68 0.86 -22.30
C MET A 283 -10.27 0.25 -22.20
N ALA A 284 -9.63 -0.07 -23.33
CA ALA A 284 -8.31 -0.70 -23.34
C ALA A 284 -7.25 0.15 -22.62
N SER A 285 -7.18 1.44 -22.93
CA SER A 285 -6.28 2.39 -22.25
C SER A 285 -6.65 2.59 -20.78
N GLY A 286 -7.95 2.70 -20.45
CA GLY A 286 -8.44 2.86 -19.08
C GLY A 286 -8.04 1.72 -18.13
N TRP A 287 -8.18 0.46 -18.57
CA TRP A 287 -7.76 -0.70 -17.78
C TRP A 287 -6.26 -0.72 -17.52
N LEU A 288 -5.48 -0.32 -18.53
CA LEU A 288 -4.04 -0.31 -18.45
C LEU A 288 -3.53 0.77 -17.49
N ILE A 289 -4.07 1.99 -17.61
CA ILE A 289 -3.74 3.12 -16.73
C ILE A 289 -4.19 2.82 -15.30
N MET A 290 -5.39 2.27 -15.10
CA MET A 290 -5.88 1.88 -13.78
C MET A 290 -4.92 0.90 -13.09
N THR A 291 -4.46 -0.12 -13.82
CA THR A 291 -3.54 -1.13 -13.29
C THR A 291 -2.20 -0.49 -12.88
N ALA A 292 -1.66 0.39 -13.72
CA ALA A 292 -0.40 1.09 -13.43
C ALA A 292 -0.55 2.07 -12.26
N SER A 293 -1.65 2.81 -12.17
CA SER A 293 -1.96 3.75 -11.09
C SER A 293 -2.15 3.06 -9.73
N LEU A 294 -2.76 1.87 -9.72
CA LEU A 294 -2.83 1.04 -8.51
C LEU A 294 -1.43 0.56 -8.09
N ALA A 295 -0.62 0.08 -9.04
CA ALA A 295 0.76 -0.34 -8.77
C ALA A 295 1.65 0.79 -8.25
N PHE A 296 1.40 2.03 -8.69
CA PHE A 296 2.05 3.24 -8.19
C PHE A 296 1.63 3.57 -6.74
N SER A 297 0.35 3.40 -6.41
CA SER A 297 -0.19 3.70 -5.08
C SER A 297 0.38 2.78 -3.98
N TYR A 298 0.75 1.54 -4.33
CA TYR A 298 1.31 0.55 -3.39
C TYR A 298 2.84 0.58 -3.28
N THR A 299 3.43 1.76 -3.38
CA THR A 299 4.87 1.92 -3.25
C THR A 299 5.36 1.77 -1.81
N LYS A 300 6.49 1.08 -1.63
CA LYS A 300 7.07 0.81 -0.33
C LYS A 300 8.23 1.78 -0.05
N HIS A 301 8.32 2.25 1.19
CA HIS A 301 9.48 2.99 1.68
C HIS A 301 10.74 2.13 1.68
N ILE A 302 11.92 2.75 1.65
CA ILE A 302 13.21 2.06 1.85
C ILE A 302 13.54 1.92 3.34
N GLU A 303 14.27 0.87 3.72
CA GLU A 303 14.58 0.59 5.14
C GLU A 303 15.57 1.58 5.74
N GLU A 304 16.50 2.16 4.97
CA GLU A 304 17.46 3.14 5.48
C GLU A 304 17.02 4.58 5.16
N MET A 305 17.19 5.51 6.10
CA MET A 305 16.77 6.89 5.90
C MET A 305 17.89 7.74 5.30
N HIS A 306 17.68 8.26 4.09
CA HIS A 306 18.64 9.16 3.45
C HIS A 306 18.67 10.56 4.11
N PRO A 307 19.85 11.21 4.27
CA PRO A 307 19.97 12.52 4.92
C PRO A 307 19.24 13.65 4.16
N VAL A 308 19.24 13.63 2.84
CA VAL A 308 18.56 14.63 1.99
C VAL A 308 17.04 14.41 2.00
N ARG A 309 16.26 15.44 2.36
CA ARG A 309 14.79 15.41 2.39
C ARG A 309 14.17 15.48 0.98
N PRO A 310 13.02 14.82 0.72
CA PRO A 310 12.31 14.96 -0.54
C PRO A 310 11.74 16.39 -0.69
N LEU A 311 11.37 16.76 -1.92
CA LEU A 311 10.66 18.01 -2.18
C LEU A 311 9.32 18.03 -1.42
N ARG A 312 8.89 19.23 -1.02
CA ARG A 312 7.75 19.44 -0.12
C ARG A 312 6.53 20.11 -0.79
N SER A 313 6.68 20.61 -2.01
CA SER A 313 5.65 21.39 -2.68
C SER A 313 5.74 21.24 -4.19
N LEU A 314 4.57 21.19 -4.85
CA LEU A 314 4.44 21.25 -6.30
C LEU A 314 4.98 22.55 -6.90
N PHE A 315 4.92 23.66 -6.15
CA PHE A 315 5.40 24.97 -6.61
C PHE A 315 6.91 25.14 -6.46
N HIS A 316 7.63 24.08 -6.07
CA HIS A 316 9.09 24.10 -6.12
C HIS A 316 9.53 24.28 -7.60
N PRO A 317 10.47 25.19 -7.91
CA PRO A 317 10.87 25.47 -9.30
C PRO A 317 11.26 24.21 -10.09
N ALA A 318 11.95 23.27 -9.45
CA ALA A 318 12.32 22.00 -10.08
C ALA A 318 11.11 21.17 -10.56
N ILE A 319 10.01 21.14 -9.79
CA ILE A 319 8.79 20.42 -10.17
C ILE A 319 8.02 21.22 -11.21
N PHE A 320 7.84 22.52 -10.97
CA PHE A 320 7.06 23.39 -11.85
C PHE A 320 7.62 23.45 -13.28
N PHE A 321 8.92 23.74 -13.44
CA PHE A 321 9.53 23.80 -14.76
C PHE A 321 9.71 22.43 -15.42
N SER A 322 9.84 21.37 -14.63
CA SER A 322 9.86 20.01 -15.16
C SER A 322 8.51 19.69 -15.78
N MET A 323 7.42 19.90 -15.03
CA MET A 323 6.06 19.72 -15.53
C MET A 323 5.76 20.56 -16.76
N LEU A 324 6.11 21.85 -16.76
CA LEU A 324 5.83 22.74 -17.89
C LEU A 324 6.50 22.25 -19.19
N GLY A 325 7.77 21.83 -19.12
CA GLY A 325 8.45 21.33 -20.31
C GLY A 325 8.02 19.90 -20.69
N GLN A 326 7.67 19.04 -19.72
CA GLN A 326 7.04 17.76 -20.03
C GLN A 326 5.72 17.97 -20.79
N SER A 327 4.86 18.87 -20.32
CA SER A 327 3.62 19.25 -21.02
C SER A 327 3.90 19.77 -22.42
N ALA A 328 4.88 20.66 -22.59
CA ALA A 328 5.24 21.21 -23.90
C ALA A 328 5.72 20.12 -24.88
N ILE A 329 6.55 19.17 -24.41
CA ILE A 329 7.01 18.05 -25.23
C ILE A 329 5.84 17.14 -25.61
N HIS A 330 4.99 16.75 -24.66
CA HIS A 330 3.87 15.87 -24.93
C HIS A 330 2.83 16.50 -25.88
N VAL A 331 2.44 17.74 -25.62
CA VAL A 331 1.53 18.48 -26.52
C VAL A 331 2.15 18.69 -27.89
N GLY A 332 3.46 19.00 -27.96
CA GLY A 332 4.17 19.13 -29.23
C GLY A 332 4.21 17.83 -30.04
N CYS A 333 4.50 16.69 -29.39
CA CYS A 333 4.46 15.37 -30.01
C CYS A 333 3.05 15.00 -30.47
N MET A 334 2.02 15.28 -29.66
CA MET A 334 0.62 14.99 -30.01
C MET A 334 0.15 15.87 -31.18
N TRP A 335 0.45 17.17 -31.15
CA TRP A 335 0.17 18.09 -32.24
C TRP A 335 0.79 17.62 -33.56
N TYR A 336 2.08 17.24 -33.51
CA TYR A 336 2.77 16.75 -34.70
C TYR A 336 2.20 15.40 -35.17
N GLY A 337 1.83 14.51 -34.25
CA GLY A 337 1.17 13.23 -34.58
C GLY A 337 -0.18 13.43 -35.27
N VAL A 338 -1.02 14.33 -34.75
CA VAL A 338 -2.31 14.71 -35.37
C VAL A 338 -2.07 15.28 -36.76
N LYS A 339 -1.16 16.25 -36.89
CA LYS A 339 -0.83 16.85 -38.18
C LYS A 339 -0.35 15.79 -39.19
N LEU A 340 0.55 14.91 -38.77
CA LEU A 340 1.08 13.85 -39.60
C LEU A 340 -0.03 12.92 -40.10
N ALA A 341 -0.93 12.50 -39.21
CA ALA A 341 -2.04 11.63 -39.59
C ALA A 341 -3.04 12.33 -40.54
N THR A 342 -3.40 13.59 -40.26
CA THR A 342 -4.30 14.37 -41.11
C THR A 342 -3.71 14.62 -42.50
N ASP A 343 -2.41 14.97 -42.56
CA ASP A 343 -1.70 15.20 -43.83
C ASP A 343 -1.64 13.91 -44.67
N THR A 344 -1.50 12.74 -44.03
CA THR A 344 -1.44 11.43 -44.71
C THR A 344 -2.81 10.93 -45.19
N MET A 345 -3.88 11.11 -44.41
CA MET A 345 -5.25 10.77 -44.83
C MET A 345 -5.75 11.63 -46.00
N GLY A 346 -5.33 12.89 -46.03
CA GLY A 346 -5.80 13.85 -47.01
C GLY A 346 -7.24 14.32 -46.76
N PRO A 347 -7.70 15.33 -47.53
CA PRO A 347 -8.95 16.04 -47.25
C PRO A 347 -10.21 15.21 -47.52
N ASP A 348 -10.16 14.24 -48.42
CA ASP A 348 -11.34 13.47 -48.83
C ASP A 348 -11.69 12.39 -47.81
N GLU A 349 -10.69 11.68 -47.28
CA GLU A 349 -10.90 10.69 -46.24
C GLU A 349 -11.32 11.34 -44.91
N LEU A 350 -10.73 12.49 -44.58
CA LEU A 350 -11.13 13.28 -43.42
C LEU A 350 -12.61 13.70 -43.51
N LYS A 351 -13.06 14.21 -44.66
CA LYS A 351 -14.48 14.52 -44.89
C LYS A 351 -15.36 13.28 -44.71
N ALA A 352 -14.95 12.12 -45.23
CA ALA A 352 -15.71 10.90 -45.08
C ALA A 352 -15.85 10.46 -43.60
N VAL A 353 -14.82 10.69 -42.77
CA VAL A 353 -14.90 10.46 -41.32
C VAL A 353 -15.85 11.45 -40.65
N MET A 354 -15.76 12.74 -41.00
CA MET A 354 -16.65 13.78 -40.47
C MET A 354 -18.12 13.50 -40.82
N GLU A 355 -18.40 13.13 -42.07
CA GLU A 355 -19.75 12.80 -42.53
C GLU A 355 -20.31 11.58 -41.82
N PHE A 356 -19.50 10.53 -41.65
CA PHE A 356 -19.87 9.34 -40.89
C PHE A 356 -20.23 9.70 -39.44
N HIS A 357 -19.39 10.48 -38.74
CA HIS A 357 -19.70 10.87 -37.37
C HIS A 357 -20.90 11.80 -37.26
N LYS A 358 -21.13 12.67 -38.24
CA LYS A 358 -22.32 13.50 -38.31
C LYS A 358 -23.58 12.66 -38.51
N ALA A 359 -23.54 11.65 -39.37
CA ALA A 359 -24.62 10.68 -39.57
C ALA A 359 -24.86 9.81 -38.33
N ALA A 360 -23.79 9.35 -37.67
CA ALA A 360 -23.85 8.60 -36.42
C ALA A 360 -24.53 9.40 -35.30
N LYS A 361 -24.21 10.70 -35.18
CA LYS A 361 -24.83 11.61 -34.21
C LYS A 361 -26.27 11.93 -34.54
N ALA A 362 -26.62 11.93 -35.83
CA ALA A 362 -27.99 12.11 -36.30
C ALA A 362 -28.84 10.83 -36.23
N HIS A 363 -28.26 9.69 -35.81
CA HIS A 363 -28.91 8.38 -35.82
C HIS A 363 -29.44 7.96 -37.19
N THR A 364 -28.74 8.34 -38.27
CA THR A 364 -29.17 8.08 -39.66
C THR A 364 -28.39 6.95 -40.33
N LEU A 365 -27.49 6.25 -39.62
CA LEU A 365 -26.73 5.15 -40.19
C LEU A 365 -27.61 3.89 -40.37
N PRO A 366 -27.39 3.07 -41.41
CA PRO A 366 -28.16 1.84 -41.63
C PRO A 366 -28.06 0.87 -40.45
N GLU A 367 -26.88 0.74 -39.87
CA GLU A 367 -26.60 -0.08 -38.68
C GLU A 367 -27.24 0.48 -37.39
N GLN A 368 -27.83 1.68 -37.43
CA GLN A 368 -28.54 2.30 -36.30
C GLN A 368 -30.06 2.24 -36.44
N GLN A 369 -30.57 1.68 -37.54
CA GLN A 369 -32.01 1.50 -37.74
C GLN A 369 -32.47 0.22 -37.04
N ALA A 370 -33.59 0.32 -36.31
CA ALA A 370 -34.17 -0.80 -35.57
C ALA A 370 -34.49 -1.95 -36.52
N ASN A 371 -34.04 -3.15 -36.18
CA ASN A 371 -34.33 -4.35 -36.95
C ASN A 371 -35.57 -5.01 -36.34
N GLU A 372 -36.74 -4.90 -37.00
CA GLU A 372 -38.03 -5.39 -36.47
C GLU A 372 -38.02 -6.90 -36.15
N ASP A 373 -37.07 -7.66 -36.70
CA ASP A 373 -36.97 -9.11 -36.57
C ASP A 373 -36.10 -9.62 -35.39
N ASP A 374 -35.32 -8.77 -34.69
CA ASP A 374 -34.52 -9.18 -33.52
C ASP A 374 -34.46 -8.12 -32.40
N PRO A 375 -35.36 -8.21 -31.40
CA PRO A 375 -35.38 -7.30 -30.25
C PRO A 375 -34.10 -7.32 -29.39
N TRP A 376 -33.31 -8.40 -29.43
CA TRP A 376 -32.04 -8.47 -28.72
C TRP A 376 -30.95 -7.68 -29.44
N ALA A 377 -30.96 -7.68 -30.78
CA ALA A 377 -30.07 -6.85 -31.59
C ALA A 377 -30.31 -5.35 -31.32
N ASP A 378 -31.57 -4.93 -31.20
CA ASP A 378 -31.94 -3.56 -30.86
C ASP A 378 -31.46 -3.13 -29.46
N ILE A 379 -31.59 -4.01 -28.46
CA ILE A 379 -31.06 -3.76 -27.11
C ILE A 379 -29.53 -3.66 -27.14
N MET A 380 -28.84 -4.53 -27.87
CA MET A 380 -27.38 -4.46 -28.02
C MET A 380 -26.91 -3.20 -28.76
N MET A 381 -27.66 -2.77 -29.78
CA MET A 381 -27.40 -1.53 -30.53
C MET A 381 -27.47 -0.28 -29.66
N LEU A 382 -28.33 -0.27 -28.63
CA LEU A 382 -28.42 0.83 -27.67
C LEU A 382 -27.08 1.09 -26.93
N TRP A 383 -26.23 0.06 -26.84
CA TRP A 383 -24.93 0.11 -26.17
C TRP A 383 -23.73 0.21 -27.13
N GLN A 384 -23.95 0.21 -28.45
CA GLN A 384 -22.88 0.31 -29.44
C GLN A 384 -22.95 1.64 -30.18
N THR A 385 -22.03 2.56 -29.90
CA THR A 385 -21.86 3.75 -30.73
C THR A 385 -21.11 3.36 -32.01
N PRO A 386 -21.68 3.59 -33.20
CA PRO A 386 -21.01 3.25 -34.44
C PRO A 386 -19.75 4.10 -34.58
N PHE A 387 -18.66 3.44 -34.97
CA PHE A 387 -17.34 4.01 -34.98
C PHE A 387 -16.65 3.63 -36.29
N LYS A 388 -16.06 4.60 -36.98
CA LYS A 388 -15.28 4.36 -38.20
C LYS A 388 -13.79 4.43 -37.85
N PRO A 389 -13.06 3.30 -37.86
CA PRO A 389 -11.61 3.28 -37.70
C PRO A 389 -10.95 4.21 -38.72
N ASN A 390 -9.92 4.93 -38.28
CA ASN A 390 -9.15 5.83 -39.14
C ASN A 390 -7.73 6.04 -38.60
N LEU A 391 -6.83 6.52 -39.46
CA LEU A 391 -5.42 6.70 -39.16
C LEU A 391 -5.20 7.74 -38.06
N LEU A 392 -5.97 8.84 -38.08
CA LEU A 392 -5.91 9.88 -37.06
C LEU A 392 -6.18 9.32 -35.67
N ASN A 393 -7.27 8.57 -35.53
CA ASN A 393 -7.62 7.95 -34.26
C ASN A 393 -6.53 6.95 -33.81
N THR A 394 -6.00 6.13 -34.73
CA THR A 394 -4.93 5.17 -34.43
C THR A 394 -3.67 5.85 -33.91
N VAL A 395 -3.22 6.92 -34.58
CA VAL A 395 -2.03 7.68 -34.17
C VAL A 395 -2.26 8.36 -32.82
N VAL A 396 -3.40 9.03 -32.63
CA VAL A 396 -3.73 9.68 -31.36
C VAL A 396 -3.77 8.66 -30.23
N PHE A 397 -4.42 7.51 -30.42
CA PHE A 397 -4.49 6.45 -29.42
C PHE A 397 -3.11 5.91 -29.02
N LEU A 398 -2.25 5.60 -30.00
CA LEU A 398 -0.92 5.04 -29.73
C LEU A 398 -0.01 6.08 -29.05
N VAL A 399 -0.03 7.32 -29.53
CA VAL A 399 0.76 8.41 -28.94
C VAL A 399 0.23 8.72 -27.53
N GLU A 400 -1.07 8.89 -27.33
CA GLU A 400 -1.68 9.20 -26.03
C GLU A 400 -1.37 8.10 -25.01
N THR A 401 -1.62 6.84 -25.38
CA THR A 401 -1.34 5.69 -24.51
C THR A 401 0.13 5.67 -24.11
N SER A 402 1.05 5.85 -25.07
CA SER A 402 2.49 5.89 -24.78
C SER A 402 2.90 7.06 -23.88
N GLN A 403 2.24 8.22 -24.02
CA GLN A 403 2.51 9.40 -23.21
C GLN A 403 2.06 9.22 -21.77
N MET A 404 0.91 8.59 -21.51
CA MET A 404 0.47 8.28 -20.14
C MET A 404 1.49 7.42 -19.40
N ILE A 405 2.11 6.46 -20.09
CA ILE A 405 3.19 5.63 -19.53
C ILE A 405 4.47 6.42 -19.33
N ALA A 406 4.83 7.27 -20.29
CA ALA A 406 5.98 8.16 -20.17
C ALA A 406 5.86 9.03 -18.91
N VAL A 407 4.67 9.61 -18.68
CA VAL A 407 4.37 10.42 -17.49
C VAL A 407 4.57 9.60 -16.21
N LEU A 408 3.99 8.39 -16.13
CA LEU A 408 4.17 7.51 -14.97
C LEU A 408 5.65 7.16 -14.74
N PHE A 409 6.37 6.80 -15.79
CA PHE A 409 7.78 6.39 -15.73
C PHE A 409 8.70 7.54 -15.30
N VAL A 410 8.58 8.72 -15.92
CA VAL A 410 9.46 9.86 -15.68
C VAL A 410 9.24 10.47 -14.30
N ASN A 411 7.98 10.58 -13.88
CA ASN A 411 7.63 11.20 -12.61
C ASN A 411 7.75 10.24 -11.41
N TYR A 412 7.92 8.93 -11.64
CA TYR A 412 8.32 7.99 -10.59
C TYR A 412 9.77 8.24 -10.14
N LYS A 413 9.93 8.96 -9.02
CA LYS A 413 11.23 9.14 -8.34
C LYS A 413 11.26 8.18 -7.15
N GLY A 414 11.93 7.03 -7.31
CA GLY A 414 12.05 6.02 -6.26
C GLY A 414 13.14 6.35 -5.23
N ARG A 415 14.31 5.73 -5.39
CA ARG A 415 15.47 5.93 -4.49
C ARG A 415 15.94 7.40 -4.53
N PRO A 416 16.37 7.99 -3.39
CA PRO A 416 16.65 7.37 -2.09
C PRO A 416 15.51 7.42 -1.05
N TRP A 417 14.24 7.54 -1.43
CA TRP A 417 13.15 7.67 -0.43
C TRP A 417 12.14 6.53 -0.48
N MET A 418 12.03 5.90 -1.63
CA MET A 418 11.05 4.87 -1.95
C MET A 418 11.73 3.80 -2.81
N LYS A 419 11.16 2.60 -2.87
CA LYS A 419 11.67 1.53 -3.73
C LYS A 419 11.77 2.00 -5.18
N GLY A 420 12.82 1.56 -5.87
CA GLY A 420 13.05 1.88 -7.27
C GLY A 420 11.96 1.30 -8.19
N LEU A 421 11.88 1.79 -9.43
CA LEU A 421 10.95 1.25 -10.43
C LEU A 421 11.21 -0.24 -10.67
N LEU A 422 12.49 -0.61 -10.73
CA LEU A 422 12.95 -1.99 -10.92
C LEU A 422 12.53 -2.93 -9.77
N GLU A 423 12.40 -2.40 -8.57
CA GLU A 423 11.96 -3.16 -7.39
C GLU A 423 10.42 -3.24 -7.29
N ASN A 424 9.70 -2.38 -8.02
CA ASN A 424 8.25 -2.42 -8.12
C ASN A 424 7.85 -3.23 -9.38
N HIS A 425 7.77 -4.55 -9.21
CA HIS A 425 7.51 -5.47 -10.33
C HIS A 425 6.18 -5.19 -11.03
N ALA A 426 5.15 -4.76 -10.28
CA ALA A 426 3.84 -4.47 -10.84
C ALA A 426 3.90 -3.24 -11.76
N LEU A 427 4.50 -2.15 -11.29
CA LEU A 427 4.63 -0.93 -12.07
C LEU A 427 5.58 -1.11 -13.26
N PHE A 428 6.68 -1.85 -13.08
CA PHE A 428 7.57 -2.17 -14.19
C PHE A 428 6.85 -2.98 -15.26
N LEU A 429 6.14 -4.05 -14.87
CA LEU A 429 5.46 -4.93 -15.81
C LEU A 429 4.35 -4.17 -16.56
N SER A 430 3.60 -3.30 -15.89
CA SER A 430 2.57 -2.48 -16.56
C SER A 430 3.17 -1.52 -17.59
N VAL A 431 4.28 -0.86 -17.26
CA VAL A 431 5.01 0.02 -18.19
C VAL A 431 5.54 -0.78 -19.38
N PHE A 432 6.20 -1.92 -19.13
CA PHE A 432 6.78 -2.76 -20.17
C PHE A 432 5.72 -3.34 -21.10
N LEU A 433 4.66 -3.94 -20.55
CA LEU A 433 3.56 -4.53 -21.34
C LEU A 433 2.93 -3.49 -22.25
N CYS A 434 2.83 -2.25 -21.81
CA CYS A 434 2.19 -1.24 -22.62
C CYS A 434 3.10 -0.64 -23.70
N VAL A 435 4.40 -0.46 -23.42
CA VAL A 435 5.36 -0.10 -24.48
C VAL A 435 5.43 -1.21 -25.53
N ALA A 436 5.47 -2.47 -25.10
CA ALA A 436 5.42 -3.62 -26.00
C ALA A 436 4.11 -3.70 -26.77
N GLY A 437 2.97 -3.42 -26.11
CA GLY A 437 1.65 -3.39 -26.73
C GLY A 437 1.52 -2.31 -27.80
N VAL A 438 1.98 -1.08 -27.53
CA VAL A 438 2.02 0.01 -28.52
C VAL A 438 2.89 -0.37 -29.71
N ALA A 439 4.08 -0.93 -29.48
CA ALA A 439 4.95 -1.39 -30.57
C ALA A 439 4.34 -2.53 -31.38
N ALA A 440 3.68 -3.49 -30.72
CA ALA A 440 3.00 -4.61 -31.39
C ALA A 440 1.82 -4.15 -32.24
N CYS A 441 1.04 -3.18 -31.75
CA CYS A 441 -0.05 -2.56 -32.50
C CYS A 441 0.48 -1.77 -33.71
N ALA A 442 1.55 -1.01 -33.53
CA ALA A 442 2.19 -0.22 -34.60
C ALA A 442 2.77 -1.09 -35.73
N TRP A 443 3.32 -2.27 -35.40
CA TRP A 443 3.83 -3.23 -36.38
C TRP A 443 2.76 -4.19 -36.92
N GLY A 444 1.54 -4.15 -36.40
CA GLY A 444 0.47 -5.06 -36.82
C GLY A 444 0.82 -6.52 -36.57
N ILE A 445 1.53 -6.84 -35.47
CA ILE A 445 1.94 -8.23 -35.15
C ILE A 445 0.72 -9.15 -35.06
N SER A 446 -0.41 -8.62 -34.56
CA SER A 446 -1.71 -9.30 -34.56
C SER A 446 -2.75 -8.40 -35.24
N PRO A 447 -3.11 -8.69 -36.51
CA PRO A 447 -4.14 -7.94 -37.22
C PRO A 447 -5.51 -8.03 -36.53
N GLU A 448 -5.85 -9.21 -36.00
CA GLU A 448 -7.09 -9.45 -35.24
C GLU A 448 -7.19 -8.55 -34.00
N LEU A 449 -6.09 -8.35 -33.27
CA LEU A 449 -6.05 -7.47 -32.11
C LEU A 449 -6.22 -6.00 -32.51
N ASN A 450 -5.60 -5.59 -33.63
CA ASN A 450 -5.76 -4.24 -34.15
C ASN A 450 -7.21 -3.98 -34.56
N GLU A 451 -7.85 -4.91 -35.25
CA GLU A 451 -9.27 -4.82 -35.62
C GLU A 451 -10.17 -4.79 -34.37
N LEU A 452 -9.88 -5.62 -33.36
CA LEU A 452 -10.62 -5.65 -32.10
C LEU A 452 -10.64 -4.27 -31.40
N ILE A 453 -9.50 -3.57 -31.40
CA ILE A 453 -9.32 -2.23 -30.79
C ILE A 453 -9.64 -1.10 -31.78
N HIS A 454 -10.12 -1.41 -32.99
CA HIS A 454 -10.42 -0.43 -34.05
C HIS A 454 -9.20 0.42 -34.45
N LEU A 455 -8.05 -0.21 -34.59
CA LEU A 455 -6.81 0.39 -35.09
C LEU A 455 -6.68 0.14 -36.59
N GLU A 456 -6.43 1.20 -37.34
CA GLU A 456 -6.11 1.14 -38.76
C GLU A 456 -4.62 0.82 -38.96
N ALA A 457 -4.30 0.01 -39.96
CA ALA A 457 -2.91 -0.30 -40.29
C ALA A 457 -2.19 0.94 -40.84
N PHE A 458 -0.93 1.13 -40.45
CA PHE A 458 -0.13 2.22 -41.01
C PHE A 458 0.15 2.00 -42.50
N PRO A 459 0.13 3.08 -43.31
CA PRO A 459 0.24 2.99 -44.76
C PRO A 459 1.63 2.53 -45.22
N ASP A 460 2.69 2.95 -44.51
CA ASP A 460 4.06 2.65 -44.87
C ASP A 460 5.01 2.60 -43.67
N ASP A 461 6.18 1.99 -43.88
CA ASP A 461 7.22 1.83 -42.85
C ASP A 461 7.82 3.17 -42.41
N SER A 462 7.90 4.16 -43.30
CA SER A 462 8.42 5.49 -42.96
C SER A 462 7.47 6.20 -41.99
N PHE A 463 6.17 6.17 -42.26
CA PHE A 463 5.14 6.68 -41.36
C PHE A 463 5.21 5.99 -39.98
N ARG A 464 5.37 4.66 -39.96
CA ARG A 464 5.52 3.91 -38.71
C ARG A 464 6.71 4.40 -37.89
N TRP A 465 7.88 4.55 -38.51
CA TRP A 465 9.07 5.05 -37.82
C TRP A 465 8.93 6.49 -37.34
N GLN A 466 8.18 7.34 -38.06
CA GLN A 466 7.89 8.69 -37.61
C GLN A 466 7.02 8.68 -36.35
N VAL A 467 5.92 7.92 -36.33
CA VAL A 467 5.05 7.79 -35.14
C VAL A 467 5.82 7.18 -33.97
N MET A 468 6.58 6.10 -34.19
CA MET A 468 7.41 5.51 -33.14
C MET A 468 8.53 6.44 -32.67
N GLY A 469 9.04 7.31 -33.54
CA GLY A 469 9.94 8.40 -33.19
C GLY A 469 9.31 9.40 -32.23
N LEU A 470 8.03 9.76 -32.43
CA LEU A 470 7.28 10.63 -31.51
C LEU A 470 7.05 9.97 -30.15
N VAL A 471 6.77 8.67 -30.13
CA VAL A 471 6.67 7.88 -28.90
C VAL A 471 8.01 7.89 -28.16
N GLY A 472 9.11 7.61 -28.88
CA GLY A 472 10.47 7.64 -28.32
C GLY A 472 10.86 9.01 -27.80
N LEU A 473 10.56 10.08 -28.55
CA LEU A 473 10.80 11.46 -28.14
C LEU A 473 9.97 11.83 -26.90
N SER A 474 8.72 11.37 -26.82
CA SER A 474 7.86 11.61 -25.66
C SER A 474 8.39 10.93 -24.40
N ILE A 475 8.99 9.74 -24.48
CA ILE A 475 9.54 9.03 -23.32
C ILE A 475 10.93 9.57 -22.95
N VAL A 476 11.86 9.58 -23.92
CA VAL A 476 13.27 9.93 -23.68
C VAL A 476 13.43 11.43 -23.51
N GLY A 477 12.74 12.25 -24.32
CA GLY A 477 12.82 13.70 -24.25
C GLY A 477 12.32 14.24 -22.92
N THR A 478 11.19 13.74 -22.41
CA THR A 478 10.66 14.15 -21.11
C THR A 478 11.50 13.64 -19.95
N PHE A 479 12.06 12.44 -20.05
CA PHE A 479 13.02 11.92 -19.07
C PHE A 479 14.25 12.82 -18.96
N ILE A 480 14.89 13.14 -20.10
CA ILE A 480 16.06 14.03 -20.14
C ILE A 480 15.70 15.41 -19.58
N TRP A 481 14.55 15.95 -19.98
CA TRP A 481 14.09 17.25 -19.50
C TRP A 481 13.90 17.29 -17.98
N ASP A 482 13.17 16.33 -17.40
CA ASP A 482 12.95 16.28 -15.94
C ASP A 482 14.27 16.15 -15.17
N ARG A 483 15.20 15.32 -15.66
CA ARG A 483 16.52 15.15 -15.04
C ARG A 483 17.35 16.43 -15.11
N LEU A 484 17.34 17.12 -16.24
CA LEU A 484 18.04 18.39 -16.43
C LEU A 484 17.49 19.49 -15.52
N ILE A 485 16.17 19.64 -15.43
CA ILE A 485 15.54 20.64 -14.55
C ILE A 485 15.79 20.30 -13.08
N THR A 486 15.73 19.02 -12.70
CA THR A 486 16.06 18.58 -11.33
C THR A 486 17.53 18.88 -11.01
N MET A 487 18.44 18.69 -11.95
CA MET A 487 19.86 19.03 -11.79
C MET A 487 20.09 20.53 -11.58
N ILE A 488 19.37 21.39 -12.31
CA ILE A 488 19.53 22.86 -12.23
C ILE A 488 18.94 23.42 -10.92
N PHE A 489 17.70 23.05 -10.59
CA PHE A 489 16.95 23.67 -9.50
C PHE A 489 17.01 22.89 -8.18
N ALA A 490 17.45 21.64 -8.18
CA ALA A 490 17.55 20.79 -6.99
C ALA A 490 18.81 19.88 -7.04
N PRO A 491 20.02 20.48 -7.10
CA PRO A 491 21.26 19.73 -7.34
C PRO A 491 21.57 18.69 -6.26
N GLU A 492 21.23 18.94 -4.99
CA GLU A 492 21.42 17.97 -3.90
C GLU A 492 20.55 16.72 -4.07
N ILE A 493 19.31 16.91 -4.51
CA ILE A 493 18.37 15.81 -4.79
C ILE A 493 18.84 15.03 -6.01
N PHE A 494 19.26 15.73 -7.06
CA PHE A 494 19.79 15.09 -8.26
C PHE A 494 21.03 14.22 -7.95
N LYS A 495 21.97 14.75 -7.15
CA LYS A 495 23.16 13.99 -6.71
C LYS A 495 22.76 12.75 -5.91
N ALA A 496 21.84 12.88 -4.95
CA ALA A 496 21.36 11.75 -4.16
C ALA A 496 20.69 10.67 -5.03
N GLN A 497 19.91 11.07 -6.04
CA GLN A 497 19.32 10.14 -7.00
C GLN A 497 20.38 9.45 -7.86
N LEU A 498 21.38 10.21 -8.33
CA LEU A 498 22.46 9.69 -9.16
C LEU A 498 23.35 8.71 -8.40
N ASP A 499 23.65 9.01 -7.13
CA ASP A 499 24.50 8.15 -6.29
C ASP A 499 23.80 6.82 -5.96
N GLU A 500 22.48 6.83 -5.75
CA GLU A 500 21.70 5.59 -5.65
C GLU A 500 21.59 4.85 -6.99
N ALA A 501 21.39 5.57 -8.09
CA ALA A 501 21.32 4.95 -9.42
C ALA A 501 22.61 4.19 -9.75
N LYS A 502 23.78 4.75 -9.42
CA LYS A 502 25.10 4.11 -9.59
C LYS A 502 25.28 2.83 -8.77
N LYS A 503 24.58 2.68 -7.64
CA LYS A 503 24.64 1.46 -6.82
C LYS A 503 23.81 0.32 -7.42
N THR A 504 22.89 0.63 -8.33
CA THR A 504 22.03 -0.36 -8.97
C THR A 504 22.85 -1.20 -9.93
N THR A 505 22.81 -2.52 -9.76
CA THR A 505 23.56 -3.47 -10.59
C THR A 505 22.63 -4.20 -11.57
N LEU A 506 23.20 -4.79 -12.63
CA LEU A 506 22.41 -5.61 -13.56
C LEU A 506 21.77 -6.84 -12.89
N ALA A 507 22.32 -7.30 -11.76
CA ALA A 507 21.74 -8.38 -10.98
C ALA A 507 20.37 -7.99 -10.39
N ASP A 508 20.18 -6.71 -10.07
CA ASP A 508 18.90 -6.18 -9.55
C ASP A 508 17.80 -6.19 -10.61
N CYS A 509 18.16 -6.32 -11.90
CA CYS A 509 17.22 -6.48 -13.01
C CYS A 509 16.80 -7.94 -13.24
N MET A 510 17.51 -8.93 -12.68
CA MET A 510 17.25 -10.36 -12.94
C MET A 510 15.83 -10.80 -12.52
N PRO A 511 15.31 -10.41 -11.34
CA PRO A 511 13.94 -10.77 -10.93
C PRO A 511 12.88 -10.27 -11.92
N ILE A 512 13.14 -9.15 -12.58
CA ILE A 512 12.25 -8.52 -13.54
C ILE A 512 12.20 -9.33 -14.82
N PHE A 513 13.36 -9.70 -15.38
CA PHE A 513 13.41 -10.55 -16.58
C PHE A 513 12.74 -11.89 -16.33
N MET A 514 12.88 -12.46 -15.13
CA MET A 514 12.16 -13.68 -14.75
C MET A 514 10.64 -13.45 -14.69
N THR A 515 10.17 -12.34 -14.13
CA THR A 515 8.73 -12.01 -14.12
C THR A 515 8.20 -11.78 -15.53
N ALA A 516 8.91 -11.04 -16.38
CA ALA A 516 8.54 -10.83 -17.77
C ALA A 516 8.49 -12.15 -18.55
N ALA A 517 9.48 -13.03 -18.36
CA ALA A 517 9.49 -14.36 -18.97
C ALA A 517 8.33 -15.24 -18.48
N LYS A 518 7.96 -15.18 -17.21
CA LYS A 518 6.78 -15.90 -16.67
C LYS A 518 5.48 -15.39 -17.30
N VAL A 519 5.34 -14.08 -17.46
CA VAL A 519 4.16 -13.47 -18.07
C VAL A 519 4.09 -13.80 -19.55
N ALA A 520 5.19 -13.66 -20.29
CA ALA A 520 5.28 -14.04 -21.69
C ALA A 520 5.01 -15.54 -21.90
N GLY A 521 5.55 -16.40 -21.03
CA GLY A 521 5.26 -17.83 -21.02
C GLY A 521 3.78 -18.11 -20.73
N GLY A 522 3.17 -17.44 -19.76
CA GLY A 522 1.75 -17.55 -19.46
C GLY A 522 0.85 -17.13 -20.63
N LEU A 523 1.18 -16.01 -21.27
CA LEU A 523 0.47 -15.52 -22.46
C LEU A 523 0.64 -16.47 -23.66
N PHE A 524 1.83 -17.02 -23.87
CA PHE A 524 2.08 -18.01 -24.92
C PHE A 524 1.22 -19.27 -24.70
N VAL A 525 1.18 -19.77 -23.45
CA VAL A 525 0.33 -20.91 -23.09
C VAL A 525 -1.15 -20.60 -23.32
N LEU A 526 -1.62 -19.42 -22.93
CA LEU A 526 -3.00 -18.98 -23.18
C LEU A 526 -3.31 -18.91 -24.69
N ALA A 527 -2.38 -18.37 -25.48
CA ALA A 527 -2.51 -18.26 -26.94
C ALA A 527 -2.58 -19.64 -27.64
N THR A 528 -1.95 -20.68 -27.09
CA THR A 528 -2.09 -22.05 -27.63
C THR A 528 -3.46 -22.69 -27.39
N GLY A 529 -4.36 -22.05 -26.62
CA GLY A 529 -5.71 -22.57 -26.33
C GLY A 529 -5.74 -23.84 -25.47
N ASN A 530 -4.59 -24.30 -24.97
CA ASN A 530 -4.47 -25.57 -24.26
C ASN A 530 -4.78 -25.41 -22.76
N ILE A 531 -6.06 -25.44 -22.42
CA ILE A 531 -6.60 -25.32 -21.06
C ILE A 531 -6.00 -26.37 -20.10
N VAL A 532 -5.63 -27.56 -20.61
CA VAL A 532 -5.01 -28.64 -19.81
C VAL A 532 -3.64 -28.23 -19.28
N LEU A 533 -2.87 -27.46 -20.06
CA LEU A 533 -1.56 -26.97 -19.63
C LEU A 533 -1.70 -25.90 -18.53
N LEU A 534 -2.72 -25.05 -18.61
CA LEU A 534 -3.04 -24.06 -17.56
C LEU A 534 -3.49 -24.72 -16.26
N MET A 535 -4.34 -25.74 -16.35
CA MET A 535 -4.75 -26.53 -15.18
C MET A 535 -3.56 -27.28 -14.56
N GLY A 536 -2.64 -27.82 -15.38
CA GLY A 536 -1.42 -28.46 -14.92
C GLY A 536 -0.44 -27.51 -14.21
N ILE A 537 -0.26 -26.29 -14.75
CA ILE A 537 0.56 -25.25 -14.11
C ILE A 537 -0.10 -24.76 -12.81
N GLY A 538 -1.42 -24.55 -12.81
CA GLY A 538 -2.17 -24.18 -11.61
C GLY A 538 -2.07 -25.24 -10.51
N TYR A 539 -2.21 -26.51 -10.86
CA TYR A 539 -2.02 -27.64 -9.94
C TYR A 539 -0.59 -27.72 -9.41
N TYR A 540 0.43 -27.51 -10.26
CA TYR A 540 1.83 -27.50 -9.85
C TYR A 540 2.13 -26.41 -8.81
N PHE A 541 1.63 -25.19 -8.99
CA PHE A 541 1.80 -24.11 -8.02
C PHE A 541 0.98 -24.32 -6.74
N PHE A 542 -0.21 -24.91 -6.84
CA PHE A 542 -1.03 -25.29 -5.70
C PHE A 542 -0.37 -26.38 -4.85
N ALA A 543 0.18 -27.43 -5.50
CA ALA A 543 0.88 -28.52 -4.83
C ALA A 543 2.12 -28.04 -4.06
N ARG A 544 2.81 -27.00 -4.56
CA ARG A 544 4.02 -26.45 -3.93
C ARG A 544 3.75 -25.51 -2.75
N LYS A 545 2.50 -25.06 -2.56
CA LYS A 545 2.07 -24.22 -1.44
C LYS A 545 1.54 -25.00 -0.24
N LYS A 546 1.34 -26.32 -0.36
CA LYS A 546 1.07 -27.15 0.82
C LYS A 546 2.36 -27.25 1.65
N PRO A 547 2.38 -26.79 2.91
CA PRO A 547 3.44 -27.22 3.81
C PRO A 547 3.36 -28.75 3.91
N GLU A 548 4.51 -29.41 3.79
CA GLU A 548 4.61 -30.84 4.08
C GLU A 548 4.02 -31.06 5.49
N ALA A 549 2.96 -31.87 5.55
CA ALA A 549 2.19 -32.15 6.76
C ALA A 549 2.99 -33.00 7.75
#